data_AF-A0A968NX79-F1
#
_entry.id   AF-A0A968NX79-F1
#
_cell.length_a   1.000
_cell.length_b   1.000
_cell.length_c   1.000
_cell.angle_alpha   90.00
_cell.angle_beta   90.00
_cell.angle_gamma   90.00
#
_symmetry.space_group_name_H-M   'P 1'
#
loop_
_entity.id
_entity.type
_entity.pdbx_description
1 polymer ?
#
loop_
_entity_poly.entity_id
_entity_poly.type
_entity_poly.pdbx_seq_one_letter_code
_entity_poly.pdbx_strand_id
1 'polypeptide(L)'
;FAAPQSGWLAARFPQPVRYVSSNVTSSRRAVLSAFDADDRPLAQAETPSANLAGADPEIPPNLELSLHAENIHRVTIQAIDGQLTIGEFRFSY
;
A
#
# COMPACT_ATOMS: atom_id res chain seq x y z
N PHE A 1 -7.96 11.05 -23.84
CA PHE A 1 -7.60 9.88 -23.01
C PHE A 1 -7.54 10.36 -21.57
N ALA A 2 -8.48 9.96 -20.73
CA ALA A 2 -8.43 10.30 -19.31
C ALA A 2 -7.38 9.41 -18.64
N ALA A 3 -6.39 10.02 -17.98
CA ALA A 3 -5.45 9.28 -17.16
C ALA A 3 -6.21 8.73 -15.93
N PRO A 4 -5.98 7.47 -15.53
CA PRO A 4 -6.50 6.92 -14.28
C PRO A 4 -6.31 7.89 -13.11
N GLN A 5 -7.39 8.26 -12.41
CA GLN A 5 -7.27 9.01 -11.17
C GLN A 5 -7.06 8.00 -10.04
N SER A 6 -5.84 7.49 -9.93
CA SER A 6 -5.47 6.52 -8.90
C SER A 6 -5.23 7.21 -7.56
N GLY A 7 -5.90 6.76 -6.50
CA GLY A 7 -5.47 7.05 -5.14
C GLY A 7 -4.11 6.39 -4.92
N TRP A 8 -3.08 7.20 -4.66
CA TRP A 8 -1.72 6.70 -4.42
C TRP A 8 -1.05 7.49 -3.29
N LEU A 9 -0.16 6.80 -2.59
CA LEU A 9 0.74 7.36 -1.59
C LEU A 9 2.13 6.76 -1.79
N ALA A 10 3.16 7.59 -1.60
CA ALA A 10 4.53 7.13 -1.50
C ALA A 10 5.18 7.65 -0.21
N ALA A 11 5.99 6.80 0.40
CA ALA A 11 6.88 7.18 1.49
C ALA A 11 8.32 6.83 1.11
N ARG A 12 9.26 7.72 1.44
CA ARG A 12 10.70 7.50 1.28
C ARG A 12 11.36 7.53 2.64
N PHE A 13 12.32 6.64 2.85
CA PHE A 13 13.06 6.49 4.09
C PHE A 13 14.53 6.84 3.85
N PRO A 14 15.08 7.88 4.52
CA PRO A 14 16.49 8.23 4.41
C PRO A 14 17.43 7.13 4.92
N GLN A 15 16.97 6.38 5.92
CA GLN A 15 17.61 5.18 6.43
C GLN A 15 16.73 3.98 6.07
N PRO A 16 17.31 2.85 5.63
CA PRO A 16 16.51 1.71 5.22
C PRO A 16 15.71 1.14 6.39
N VAL A 17 14.46 0.79 6.10
CA VAL A 17 13.58 0.07 7.02
C VAL A 17 13.45 -1.39 6.58
N ARG A 18 12.97 -2.27 7.47
CA ARG A 18 12.78 -3.71 7.20
C ARG A 18 11.33 -4.15 7.16
N TYR A 19 10.45 -3.31 7.68
CA TYR A 19 9.03 -3.57 7.80
C TYR A 19 8.24 -2.30 7.56
N VAL A 20 7.13 -2.46 6.84
CA VAL A 20 6.13 -1.42 6.65
C VAL A 20 4.75 -2.06 6.74
N SER A 21 3.83 -1.40 7.43
CA SER A 21 2.41 -1.76 7.41
C SER A 21 1.49 -0.55 7.39
N SER A 22 0.27 -0.76 6.92
CA SER A 22 -0.81 0.22 6.98
C SER A 22 -2.16 -0.46 6.88
N ASN A 23 -3.15 0.07 7.57
CA ASN A 23 -4.54 -0.31 7.38
C ASN A 23 -5.09 0.37 6.13
N VAL A 24 -5.69 -0.40 5.24
CA VAL A 24 -6.14 0.07 3.94
C VAL A 24 -7.63 -0.18 3.76
N THR A 25 -8.32 0.85 3.28
CA THR A 25 -9.69 0.78 2.77
C THR A 25 -9.69 1.28 1.32
N SER A 26 -10.20 0.48 0.39
CA SER A 26 -10.17 0.82 -1.03
C SER A 26 -11.37 0.30 -1.82
N SER A 27 -11.76 1.05 -2.86
CA SER A 27 -12.77 0.66 -3.86
C SER A 27 -12.28 -0.35 -4.88
N ARG A 28 -10.98 -0.64 -4.89
CA ARG A 28 -10.33 -1.61 -5.77
C ARG A 28 -9.31 -2.41 -4.97
N ARG A 29 -8.65 -3.35 -5.63
CA ARG A 29 -7.45 -3.98 -5.08
C ARG A 29 -6.42 -2.89 -4.77
N ALA A 30 -5.95 -2.86 -3.53
CA ALA A 30 -4.85 -2.01 -3.13
C ALA A 30 -3.55 -2.80 -3.09
N VAL A 31 -2.45 -2.15 -3.49
CA VAL A 31 -1.12 -2.74 -3.60
C VAL A 31 -0.14 -1.90 -2.80
N LEU A 32 0.56 -2.54 -1.86
CA LEU A 32 1.74 -2.02 -1.17
C LEU A 32 3.00 -2.61 -1.83
N SER A 33 3.85 -1.78 -2.40
CA SER A 33 5.12 -2.17 -3.03
C SER A 33 6.29 -1.53 -2.32
N ALA A 34 7.37 -2.29 -2.11
CA ALA A 34 8.63 -1.82 -1.54
C ALA A 34 9.76 -1.82 -2.56
N PHE A 35 10.67 -0.86 -2.41
CA PHE A 35 11.79 -0.63 -3.31
C PHE A 35 13.07 -0.28 -2.54
N ASP A 36 14.21 -0.64 -3.11
CA ASP A 36 15.53 -0.24 -2.62
C ASP A 36 15.90 1.21 -3.00
N ALA A 37 17.13 1.63 -2.69
CA ALA A 37 17.62 2.98 -2.97
C ALA A 37 17.74 3.29 -4.47
N ASP A 38 17.85 2.26 -5.32
CA ASP A 38 17.95 2.35 -6.77
C ASP A 38 16.58 2.19 -7.45
N ASP A 39 15.48 2.31 -6.68
CA ASP A 39 14.10 2.10 -7.13
C ASP A 39 13.79 0.69 -7.66
N ARG A 40 14.59 -0.32 -7.29
CA ARG A 40 14.34 -1.71 -7.68
C ARG A 40 13.33 -2.37 -6.74
N PRO A 41 12.38 -3.16 -7.27
CA PRO A 41 11.35 -3.79 -6.45
C PRO A 41 11.95 -4.83 -5.51
N LEU A 42 11.53 -4.81 -4.26
CA LEU A 42 11.96 -5.74 -3.20
C LEU A 42 10.87 -6.74 -2.81
N ALA A 43 9.66 -6.22 -2.54
CA ALA A 43 8.53 -7.00 -2.07
C ALA A 43 7.21 -6.30 -2.40
N GLN A 44 6.12 -7.06 -2.37
CA GLN A 44 4.78 -6.55 -2.59
C GLN A 44 3.77 -7.32 -1.74
N ALA A 45 2.75 -6.61 -1.26
CA ALA A 45 1.56 -7.15 -0.63
C ALA A 45 0.32 -6.50 -1.24
N GLU A 46 -0.80 -7.22 -1.31
CA GLU A 46 -2.03 -6.71 -1.91
C GLU A 46 -3.28 -7.19 -1.21
N THR A 47 -4.35 -6.40 -1.30
CA THR A 47 -5.68 -6.86 -0.87
C THR A 47 -6.22 -7.86 -1.89
N PRO A 48 -6.93 -8.93 -1.48
CA PRO A 48 -7.48 -9.88 -2.45
C PRO A 48 -8.51 -9.22 -3.39
N SER A 49 -9.30 -8.28 -2.87
CA SER A 49 -10.32 -7.51 -3.59
C SER A 49 -10.52 -6.13 -2.96
N ALA A 50 -11.56 -5.40 -3.40
CA ALA A 50 -11.99 -4.14 -2.80
C ALA A 50 -12.61 -4.37 -1.41
N ASN A 51 -12.49 -3.38 -0.53
CA ASN A 51 -12.97 -3.45 0.86
C ASN A 51 -13.57 -2.12 1.36
N LEU A 52 -14.36 -1.43 0.52
CA LEU A 52 -15.02 -0.18 0.91
C LEU A 52 -15.93 -0.36 2.12
N ALA A 53 -15.84 0.57 3.07
CA ALA A 53 -16.78 0.66 4.17
C ALA A 53 -18.21 0.84 3.66
N GLY A 54 -19.13 0.01 4.15
CA GLY A 54 -20.56 0.08 3.80
C GLY A 54 -20.97 -0.59 2.48
N ALA A 55 -20.04 -1.19 1.73
CA ALA A 55 -20.33 -1.86 0.46
C ALA A 55 -20.65 -3.37 0.58
N ASP A 56 -21.01 -3.85 1.78
CA ASP A 56 -21.11 -5.28 2.14
C ASP A 56 -19.94 -6.15 1.61
N PRO A 57 -18.67 -5.72 1.78
CA PRO A 57 -17.55 -6.44 1.19
C PRO A 57 -17.25 -7.74 1.95
N GLU A 58 -16.90 -8.80 1.21
CA GLU A 58 -16.33 -10.04 1.79
C GLU A 58 -15.06 -9.78 2.61
N ILE A 59 -14.37 -8.66 2.34
CA ILE A 59 -13.17 -8.21 3.04
C ILE A 59 -13.50 -7.00 3.89
N PRO A 60 -13.22 -7.02 5.20
CA PRO A 60 -13.51 -5.88 6.06
C PRO A 60 -12.70 -4.64 5.65
N PRO A 61 -13.25 -3.44 5.86
CA PRO A 61 -12.48 -2.19 5.73
C PRO A 61 -11.30 -2.19 6.73
N ASN A 62 -10.31 -1.32 6.48
CA ASN A 62 -9.09 -1.19 7.28
C ASN A 62 -8.27 -2.49 7.36
N LEU A 63 -8.29 -3.31 6.31
CA LEU A 63 -7.43 -4.50 6.21
C LEU A 63 -5.96 -4.07 6.30
N GLU A 64 -5.19 -4.72 7.16
CA GLU A 64 -3.76 -4.46 7.26
C GLU A 64 -3.03 -5.05 6.05
N LEU A 65 -2.32 -4.19 5.30
CA LEU A 65 -1.27 -4.60 4.39
C LEU A 65 0.07 -4.40 5.07
N SER A 66 0.90 -5.43 5.04
CA SER A 66 2.26 -5.39 5.58
C SER A 66 3.23 -6.11 4.66
N LEU A 67 4.50 -5.71 4.70
CA LEU A 67 5.59 -6.43 4.04
C LEU A 67 6.86 -6.38 4.87
N HIS A 68 7.71 -7.37 4.63
CA HIS A 68 9.07 -7.45 5.12
C HIS A 68 10.02 -7.57 3.94
N ALA A 69 11.07 -6.75 3.94
CA ALA A 69 12.17 -6.86 2.99
C ALA A 69 13.41 -6.21 3.59
N GLU A 70 14.60 -6.62 3.15
CA GLU A 70 15.82 -5.93 3.51
C GLU A 70 15.96 -4.63 2.69
N ASN A 71 16.50 -3.58 3.30
CA ASN A 71 16.90 -2.35 2.59
C ASN A 71 15.76 -1.56 1.93
N ILE A 72 14.59 -1.46 2.57
CA ILE A 72 13.47 -0.68 2.03
C ILE A 72 13.76 0.82 2.16
N HIS A 73 13.89 1.50 1.02
CA HIS A 73 14.08 2.95 0.95
C HIS A 73 12.85 3.69 0.43
N ARG A 74 11.97 3.01 -0.31
CA ARG A 74 10.71 3.58 -0.76
C ARG A 74 9.61 2.55 -0.68
N VAL A 75 8.42 3.00 -0.33
CA VAL A 75 7.18 2.24 -0.52
C VAL A 75 6.15 3.05 -1.27
N THR A 76 5.25 2.34 -1.95
CA THR A 76 4.03 2.92 -2.54
C THR A 76 2.82 2.11 -2.12
N ILE A 77 1.72 2.79 -1.78
CA ILE A 77 0.40 2.19 -1.63
C ILE A 77 -0.49 2.79 -2.72
N GLN A 78 -1.11 1.96 -3.56
CA GLN A 78 -1.93 2.44 -4.67
C GLN A 78 -3.16 1.58 -4.91
N ALA A 79 -4.22 2.23 -5.37
CA ALA A 79 -5.41 1.59 -5.95
C ALA A 79 -5.68 2.20 -7.33
N ILE A 80 -5.57 1.38 -8.38
CA ILE A 80 -5.79 1.83 -9.76
C ILE A 80 -7.27 2.04 -10.00
N ASP A 81 -7.64 3.20 -10.58
CA ASP A 81 -9.04 3.59 -10.85
C ASP A 81 -9.95 3.46 -9.62
N GLY A 82 -9.42 3.80 -8.45
CA GLY A 82 -10.11 3.63 -7.19
C GLY A 82 -9.80 4.68 -6.14
N GLN A 83 -10.69 4.75 -5.16
CA GLN A 83 -10.47 5.45 -3.92
C GLN A 83 -9.56 4.62 -3.02
N LEU A 84 -8.69 5.30 -2.29
CA LEU A 84 -7.76 4.71 -1.33
C LEU A 84 -7.77 5.57 -0.07
N THR A 85 -7.98 4.93 1.07
CA THR A 85 -7.78 5.51 2.40
C THR A 85 -6.79 4.65 3.14
N ILE A 86 -5.81 5.30 3.77
CA ILE A 86 -4.80 4.64 4.60
C ILE A 86 -4.95 5.10 6.06
N GLY A 87 -4.68 4.18 6.98
CA GLY A 87 -4.63 4.41 8.42
C GLY A 87 -3.44 3.69 9.04
N GLU A 88 -3.05 4.14 10.24
CA GLU A 88 -2.01 3.52 11.07
C GLU A 88 -0.74 3.11 10.30
N PHE A 89 -0.20 4.05 9.50
CA PHE A 89 1.04 3.82 8.77
C PHE A 89 2.20 3.63 9.75
N ARG A 90 2.80 2.44 9.73
CA ARG A 90 3.83 1.99 10.67
C ARG A 90 5.04 1.47 9.90
N PHE A 91 6.24 1.66 10.47
CA PHE A 91 7.49 1.13 9.93
C PHE A 91 8.47 0.82 11.06
N SER A 92 9.44 -0.07 10.80
CA SER A 92 10.55 -0.36 11.71
C SER A 92 11.83 -0.71 10.98
N TYR A 93 12.97 -0.44 11.63
CA TYR A 93 14.33 -0.60 11.10
C TYR A 93 14.84 -2.04 11.08
#